data_AF-A0A8S9JKE9-F1
#
_entry.id   AF-A0A8S9JKE9-F1
#
_cell.length_a   1.000
_cell.length_b   1.000
_cell.length_c   1.000
_cell.angle_alpha   90.00
_cell.angle_beta   90.00
_cell.angle_gamma   90.00
#
_symmetry.space_group_name_H-M   'P 1'
#
loop_
_entity.id
_entity.type
_entity.pdbx_description
1 polymer ?
#
loop_
_entity_poly.entity_id
_entity_poly.type
_entity_poly.pdbx_seq_one_letter_code
_entity_poly.pdbx_strand_id
1 'polypeptide(L)'
;MSRSGTPRCCGGDGNDGRSLLALKLDYEQIMEAWLDKGTLYVDGEPPQTVPDLHASADVFTSGGEALWAVPEMETTERLWRVHREASLLRYKEKRQSRLFSKRIRYQVRKLNAEKRPRIKGRFVKRDDL
;
A
#
# COMPACT_ATOMS: atom_id res chain seq x y z
N MET A 1 30.93 -11.47 27.60
CA MET A 1 30.61 -12.83 28.06
C MET A 1 29.28 -13.23 27.43
N SER A 2 29.34 -14.23 26.56
CA SER A 2 28.21 -14.85 25.87
C SER A 2 27.31 -15.66 26.81
N ARG A 3 26.02 -15.82 26.45
CA ARG A 3 25.13 -17.00 26.66
C ARG A 3 23.73 -16.64 26.13
N SER A 4 23.23 -17.10 24.99
CA SER A 4 22.86 -18.47 24.54
C SER A 4 21.77 -19.15 25.38
N GLY A 5 20.63 -19.49 24.77
CA GLY A 5 19.65 -20.49 25.28
C GLY A 5 18.17 -20.12 25.07
N THR A 6 17.64 -20.18 23.83
CA THR A 6 16.74 -21.22 23.25
C THR A 6 15.25 -21.14 23.65
N PRO A 7 14.34 -21.48 22.72
CA PRO A 7 13.65 -22.76 22.91
C PRO A 7 13.69 -23.65 21.67
N ARG A 8 13.92 -24.94 21.97
CA ARG A 8 13.88 -26.08 21.07
C ARG A 8 12.51 -26.21 20.43
N CYS A 9 12.46 -26.21 19.10
CA CYS A 9 11.37 -26.82 18.35
C CYS A 9 11.64 -28.33 18.29
N CYS A 10 10.82 -29.13 18.97
CA CYS A 10 10.81 -30.58 18.75
C CYS A 10 10.13 -30.86 17.41
N GLY A 11 10.77 -31.72 16.62
CA GLY A 11 10.44 -32.00 15.23
C GLY A 11 9.20 -32.88 15.04
N GLY A 12 8.62 -32.74 13.85
CA GLY A 12 7.87 -33.80 13.20
C GLY A 12 8.61 -34.14 11.91
N ASP A 13 9.22 -35.32 11.88
CA ASP A 13 9.74 -35.94 10.67
C ASP A 13 8.55 -36.37 9.80
N GLY A 14 8.50 -35.83 8.59
CA GLY A 14 7.57 -36.21 7.53
C GLY A 14 8.28 -35.97 6.20
N ASN A 15 9.02 -36.99 5.76
CA ASN A 15 9.66 -37.06 4.46
C ASN A 15 8.58 -37.21 3.37
N ASP A 16 8.03 -36.09 2.90
CA ASP A 16 7.32 -36.03 1.64
C ASP A 16 8.23 -35.32 0.66
N GLY A 17 8.65 -36.03 -0.39
CA GLY A 17 9.54 -35.56 -1.44
C GLY A 17 8.97 -34.33 -2.15
N ARG A 18 9.17 -33.17 -1.51
CA ARG A 18 8.95 -31.86 -2.13
C ARG A 18 9.96 -31.77 -3.24
N SER A 19 9.52 -32.09 -4.45
CA SER A 19 10.09 -31.54 -5.67
C SER A 19 10.31 -30.06 -5.38
N LEU A 20 11.56 -29.69 -5.11
CA LEU A 20 11.97 -28.30 -5.07
C LEU A 20 11.62 -27.82 -6.46
N LEU A 21 10.51 -27.09 -6.59
CA LEU A 21 10.19 -26.37 -7.80
C LEU A 21 11.32 -25.37 -7.96
N ALA A 22 12.40 -25.82 -8.59
CA ALA A 22 13.49 -24.99 -9.04
C ALA A 22 12.88 -24.15 -10.15
N LEU A 23 12.21 -23.08 -9.75
CA LEU A 23 11.71 -22.04 -10.62
C LEU A 23 12.94 -21.35 -11.21
N LYS A 24 13.57 -22.02 -12.18
CA LYS A 24 14.58 -21.42 -13.02
C LYS A 24 13.84 -20.41 -13.87
N LEU A 25 13.99 -19.15 -13.49
CA LEU A 25 13.50 -18.03 -14.26
C LEU A 25 14.27 -18.04 -15.59
N ASP A 26 13.58 -18.38 -16.68
CA ASP A 26 14.18 -18.39 -18.01
C ASP A 26 14.22 -16.95 -18.54
N TYR A 27 15.36 -16.30 -18.34
CA TYR A 27 15.58 -14.91 -18.71
C TYR A 27 15.46 -14.70 -20.22
N GLU A 28 15.85 -15.68 -21.03
CA GLU A 28 15.79 -15.59 -22.49
C GLU A 28 14.32 -15.52 -22.95
N GLN A 29 13.46 -16.41 -22.41
CA GLN A 29 12.03 -16.39 -22.69
C GLN A 29 11.34 -15.09 -22.25
N ILE A 30 11.74 -14.53 -21.09
CA ILE A 30 11.17 -13.28 -20.60
C ILE A 30 11.57 -12.11 -21.51
N MET A 31 12.83 -12.07 -21.94
CA MET A 31 13.33 -11.05 -22.84
C MET A 31 12.65 -11.15 -24.21
N GLU A 32 12.52 -12.35 -24.79
CA GLU A 32 11.78 -12.55 -26.05
C GLU A 32 10.32 -12.12 -25.96
N ALA A 33 9.61 -12.51 -24.90
CA ALA A 33 8.20 -12.13 -24.70
C ALA A 33 7.99 -10.62 -24.50
N TRP A 34 9.05 -9.88 -24.19
CA TRP A 34 9.03 -8.44 -23.95
C TRP A 34 9.73 -7.61 -25.04
N LEU A 35 10.39 -8.21 -26.03
CA LEU A 35 11.01 -7.50 -27.16
C LEU A 35 9.98 -6.65 -27.92
N ASP A 36 8.75 -7.15 -28.07
CA ASP A 36 7.67 -6.47 -28.79
C ASP A 36 7.04 -5.31 -28.00
N LYS A 37 7.39 -5.16 -26.72
CA LYS A 37 6.76 -4.17 -25.81
C LYS A 37 7.47 -2.82 -25.79
N GLY A 38 8.60 -2.70 -26.50
CA GLY A 38 9.33 -1.45 -26.65
C GLY A 38 10.02 -0.99 -25.36
N THR A 39 10.97 -0.05 -25.50
CA THR A 39 11.73 0.49 -24.37
C THR A 39 10.82 1.31 -23.44
N LEU A 40 10.86 1.07 -22.13
CA LEU A 40 10.08 1.80 -21.11
C LEU A 40 10.48 3.28 -20.94
N TYR A 41 11.46 3.76 -21.71
CA TYR A 41 11.83 5.17 -21.76
C TYR A 41 11.15 5.82 -22.96
N VAL A 42 10.27 6.78 -22.67
CA VAL A 42 9.75 7.69 -23.68
C VAL A 42 10.87 8.66 -24.02
N ASP A 43 11.35 8.56 -25.26
CA ASP A 43 12.11 9.60 -25.97
C ASP A 43 13.50 10.00 -25.46
N GLY A 44 14.38 9.05 -25.12
CA GLY A 44 15.84 9.24 -25.22
C GLY A 44 16.49 10.42 -24.46
N GLU A 45 15.75 11.15 -23.63
CA GLU A 45 16.24 12.31 -22.91
C GLU A 45 16.96 11.83 -21.64
N PRO A 46 18.26 12.09 -21.50
CA PRO A 46 18.94 11.85 -20.23
C PRO A 46 18.26 12.72 -19.17
N PRO A 47 18.25 12.31 -17.89
CA PRO A 47 17.61 13.09 -16.84
C PRO A 47 18.14 14.51 -16.89
N GLN A 48 17.21 15.45 -17.11
CA GLN A 48 17.44 16.88 -17.23
C GLN A 48 18.54 17.31 -16.27
N THR A 49 19.74 17.51 -16.80
CA THR A 49 20.88 17.95 -15.98
C THR A 49 20.54 19.37 -15.54
N VAL A 50 20.57 19.59 -14.21
CA VAL A 50 20.24 20.87 -13.57
C VAL A 50 21.03 21.98 -14.28
N PRO A 51 20.37 23.02 -14.85
CA PRO A 51 21.09 24.11 -15.49
C PRO A 51 21.98 24.84 -14.48
N ASP A 52 23.27 24.94 -14.81
CA ASP A 52 24.29 25.59 -13.99
C ASP A 52 24.01 27.09 -13.91
N LEU A 53 23.82 27.59 -12.68
CA LEU A 53 23.30 28.94 -12.36
C LEU A 53 24.33 30.07 -12.53
N HIS A 54 25.28 29.93 -13.44
CA HIS A 54 26.34 30.92 -13.64
C HIS A 54 26.63 31.14 -15.13
N ALA A 55 25.70 31.79 -15.82
CA ALA A 55 26.00 32.52 -17.04
C ALA A 55 25.19 33.83 -17.08
N SER A 56 25.86 34.90 -16.66
CA SER A 56 25.67 36.31 -17.00
C SER A 56 24.23 36.87 -16.97
N ALA A 57 24.02 37.72 -15.96
CA ALA A 57 23.11 38.85 -16.04
C ALA A 57 23.25 39.54 -17.41
N ASP A 58 22.15 39.63 -18.15
CA ASP A 58 21.80 40.72 -19.08
C ASP A 58 20.65 40.30 -20.02
N VAL A 59 19.51 39.84 -19.48
CA VAL A 59 18.21 39.94 -20.20
C VAL A 59 17.09 40.10 -19.17
N PHE A 60 17.12 41.19 -18.40
CA PHE A 60 15.94 41.69 -17.67
C PHE A 60 15.30 42.80 -18.49
N THR A 61 14.71 42.47 -19.62
CA THR A 61 13.71 43.34 -20.28
C THR A 61 13.00 42.54 -21.37
N SER A 62 11.69 42.36 -21.16
CA SER A 62 10.69 41.85 -22.12
C SER A 62 10.52 40.32 -22.19
N GLY A 63 9.33 39.85 -21.79
CA GLY A 63 8.83 38.49 -22.09
C GLY A 63 8.76 37.51 -20.92
N GLY A 64 8.28 37.93 -19.76
CA GLY A 64 8.17 37.11 -18.55
C GLY A 64 6.78 36.53 -18.26
N GLU A 65 5.98 36.19 -19.28
CA GLU A 65 4.77 35.38 -19.10
C GLU A 65 4.99 34.02 -19.74
N ALA A 66 4.94 32.95 -18.93
CA ALA A 66 4.64 31.55 -19.29
C ALA A 66 5.51 30.46 -18.62
N LEU A 67 6.39 30.77 -17.66
CA LEU A 67 7.10 29.70 -16.91
C LEU A 67 6.33 29.14 -15.70
N TRP A 68 5.19 29.72 -15.35
CA TRP A 68 4.32 29.26 -14.25
C TRP A 68 2.83 29.33 -14.60
N ALA A 69 2.48 29.52 -15.87
CA ALA A 69 1.10 29.55 -16.31
C ALA A 69 0.48 28.15 -16.10
N VAL A 70 -0.36 28.03 -15.06
CA VAL A 70 -1.14 26.83 -14.78
C VAL A 70 -2.06 26.61 -15.99
N PRO A 71 -1.97 25.47 -16.70
CA PRO A 71 -2.87 25.19 -17.81
C PRO A 71 -4.32 25.35 -17.34
N GLU A 72 -5.13 26.03 -18.13
CA GLU A 72 -6.55 26.23 -17.87
C GLU A 72 -7.24 24.85 -17.88
N MET A 73 -7.45 24.34 -16.67
CA MET A 73 -7.80 22.95 -16.35
C MET A 73 -9.29 22.83 -16.01
N GLU A 74 -10.15 23.63 -16.68
CA GLU A 74 -11.59 23.72 -16.41
C GLU A 74 -12.30 22.36 -16.43
N THR A 75 -11.84 21.45 -17.30
CA THR A 75 -12.35 20.08 -17.40
C THR A 75 -12.02 19.26 -16.17
N THR A 76 -10.80 19.37 -15.64
CA THR A 76 -10.39 18.66 -14.42
C THR A 76 -11.05 19.25 -13.18
N GLU A 77 -11.20 20.57 -13.08
CA GLU A 77 -11.89 21.25 -11.98
C GLU A 77 -13.37 20.84 -11.90
N ARG A 78 -14.04 20.73 -13.05
CA ARG A 78 -15.42 20.25 -13.12
C ARG A 78 -15.53 18.78 -12.70
N LEU A 79 -14.62 17.93 -13.14
CA LEU A 79 -14.56 16.52 -12.72
C LEU A 79 -14.31 16.39 -11.21
N TRP A 80 -13.36 17.16 -10.67
CA TRP A 80 -13.06 17.21 -9.24
C TRP A 80 -14.26 17.61 -8.39
N ARG A 81 -15.01 18.62 -8.84
CA ARG A 81 -16.23 19.07 -8.16
C ARG A 81 -17.29 17.96 -8.10
N VAL A 82 -17.52 17.26 -9.20
CA VAL A 82 -18.47 16.13 -9.27
C VAL A 82 -18.02 14.98 -8.36
N HIS A 83 -16.73 14.62 -8.38
CA HIS A 83 -16.17 13.59 -7.49
C HIS A 83 -16.32 13.97 -6.01
N ARG A 84 -16.11 15.24 -5.67
CA ARG A 84 -16.30 15.76 -4.32
C ARG A 84 -17.77 15.67 -3.89
N GLU A 85 -18.70 16.11 -4.73
CA GLU A 85 -20.13 16.04 -4.46
C GLU A 85 -20.59 14.60 -4.22
N ALA A 86 -20.20 13.66 -5.08
CA ALA A 86 -20.49 12.24 -4.93
C ALA A 86 -19.90 11.66 -3.62
N SER A 87 -18.68 12.07 -3.26
CA SER A 87 -18.02 11.64 -2.02
C SER A 87 -18.73 12.20 -0.78
N LEU A 88 -19.17 13.46 -0.82
CA LEU A 88 -19.92 14.09 0.27
C LEU A 88 -21.30 13.45 0.48
N LEU A 89 -21.99 13.08 -0.60
CA LEU A 89 -23.25 12.35 -0.51
C LEU A 89 -23.06 10.99 0.18
N ARG A 90 -22.11 10.17 -0.31
CA ARG A 90 -21.74 8.89 0.34
C ARG A 90 -21.36 9.07 1.80
N TYR A 91 -20.63 10.13 2.13
CA TYR A 91 -20.27 10.45 3.51
C TYR A 91 -21.51 10.75 4.38
N LYS A 92 -22.45 11.58 3.89
CA LYS A 92 -23.69 11.93 4.60
C LYS A 92 -24.55 10.69 4.84
N GLU A 93 -24.75 9.87 3.81
CA GLU A 93 -25.48 8.59 3.90
C GLU A 93 -24.83 7.62 4.89
N LYS A 94 -23.50 7.45 4.81
CA LYS A 94 -22.72 6.63 5.75
C LYS A 94 -22.79 7.17 7.18
N ARG A 95 -22.87 8.49 7.35
CA ARG A 95 -23.00 9.13 8.67
C ARG A 95 -24.38 8.93 9.27
N GLN A 96 -25.43 9.05 8.47
CA GLN A 96 -26.81 8.81 8.89
C GLN A 96 -27.05 7.33 9.25
N SER A 97 -26.44 6.40 8.52
CA SER A 97 -26.59 4.94 8.75
C SER A 97 -25.67 4.35 9.83
N ARG A 98 -24.98 5.17 10.63
CA ARG A 98 -24.11 4.68 11.71
C ARG A 98 -24.95 3.98 12.79
N LEU A 99 -24.62 2.73 13.09
CA LEU A 99 -25.17 2.00 14.21
C LEU A 99 -24.37 2.32 15.48
N PHE A 100 -24.98 3.06 16.41
CA PHE A 100 -24.37 3.41 17.70
C PHE A 100 -24.56 2.34 18.78
N SER A 101 -25.57 1.49 18.63
CA SER A 101 -25.76 0.34 19.51
C SER A 101 -24.68 -0.72 19.26
N LYS A 102 -24.31 -1.45 20.32
CA LYS A 102 -23.30 -2.51 20.22
C LYS A 102 -23.83 -3.64 19.32
N ARG A 103 -23.19 -3.85 18.17
CA ARG A 103 -23.50 -4.97 17.27
C ARG A 103 -22.47 -6.09 17.39
N ILE A 104 -22.92 -7.30 17.74
CA ILE A 104 -22.09 -8.50 17.74
C ILE A 104 -22.05 -9.05 16.30
N ARG A 105 -20.86 -9.07 15.68
CA ARG A 105 -20.71 -9.60 14.31
C ARG A 105 -20.50 -11.12 14.28
N TYR A 106 -19.65 -11.62 15.17
CA TYR A 106 -19.26 -13.02 15.19
C TYR A 106 -19.84 -13.72 16.41
N GLN A 107 -20.97 -14.39 16.21
CA GLN A 107 -21.70 -15.03 17.30
C GLN A 107 -20.88 -16.14 17.97
N VAL A 108 -20.20 -16.97 17.18
CA VAL A 108 -19.34 -18.06 17.69
C VAL A 108 -18.24 -17.52 18.62
N ARG A 109 -17.60 -16.41 18.27
CA ARG A 109 -16.56 -15.80 19.13
C ARG A 109 -17.13 -15.25 20.43
N LYS A 110 -18.36 -14.70 20.42
CA LYS A 110 -19.07 -14.25 21.63
C LYS A 110 -19.35 -15.41 22.58
N LEU A 111 -19.96 -16.49 22.08
CA LEU A 111 -20.25 -17.69 22.88
C LEU A 111 -18.99 -18.29 23.48
N ASN A 112 -17.91 -18.38 22.69
CA ASN A 112 -16.64 -18.88 23.19
C ASN A 112 -16.04 -17.97 24.27
N ALA A 113 -16.16 -16.64 24.14
CA ALA A 113 -15.68 -15.69 25.15
C ALA A 113 -16.50 -15.70 26.45
N GLU A 114 -17.78 -16.05 26.38
CA GLU A 114 -18.68 -16.23 27.54
C GLU A 114 -18.36 -17.52 28.30
N LYS A 115 -18.02 -18.61 27.59
CA LYS A 115 -17.64 -19.89 28.21
C LYS A 115 -16.26 -19.88 28.88
N ARG A 116 -15.36 -18.95 28.55
CA ARG A 116 -14.00 -18.91 29.09
C ARG A 116 -13.98 -18.43 30.56
N PRO A 117 -13.17 -19.05 31.44
CA PRO A 117 -13.06 -18.67 32.85
C PRO A 117 -12.46 -17.27 33.01
N ARG A 118 -12.99 -16.50 33.96
CA ARG A 118 -12.54 -15.13 34.25
C ARG A 118 -12.36 -14.87 35.73
N ILE A 119 -11.27 -14.19 36.10
CA ILE A 119 -11.04 -13.63 37.45
C ILE A 119 -10.84 -12.12 37.27
N LYS A 120 -11.62 -11.30 38.00
CA LYS A 120 -11.62 -9.83 37.90
C LYS A 120 -11.75 -9.31 36.45
N GLY A 121 -12.57 -9.98 35.63
CA GLY A 121 -12.84 -9.62 34.23
C GLY A 121 -11.80 -10.08 33.20
N ARG A 122 -10.66 -10.64 33.63
CA ARG A 122 -9.57 -11.11 32.76
C ARG A 122 -9.68 -12.62 32.53
N PHE A 123 -9.27 -13.09 31.36
CA PHE A 123 -9.15 -14.53 31.12
C PHE A 123 -7.96 -15.11 31.87
N VAL A 124 -8.13 -16.35 32.32
CA VAL A 124 -7.15 -17.07 33.14
C VAL A 124 -6.69 -18.30 32.36
N LYS A 125 -5.43 -18.72 32.56
CA LYS A 125 -4.94 -19.99 32.01
C LYS A 125 -5.48 -21.14 32.84
N ARG A 126 -5.42 -22.36 32.31
CA ARG A 126 -5.92 -23.53 33.05
C ARG A 126 -5.13 -23.82 34.32
N ASP A 127 -3.85 -23.43 34.35
CA ASP A 127 -2.96 -23.66 35.48
C ASP A 127 -3.14 -22.63 36.61
N ASP A 128 -3.75 -21.49 36.30
CA ASP A 128 -3.99 -20.37 37.23
C ASP A 128 -5.42 -20.38 37.80
N LEU A 129 -6.16 -21.46 37.57
CA LEU A 129 -7.60 -21.61 37.80
C LEU A 129 -7.89 -22.30 39.13
#